data_AF-A0A2S1JAC4-F1
#
_entry.id   AF-A0A2S1JAC4-F1
#
_cell.length_a   1.000
_cell.length_b   1.000
_cell.length_c   1.000
_cell.angle_alpha   90.00
_cell.angle_beta   90.00
_cell.angle_gamma   90.00
#
_symmetry.space_group_name_H-M   'P 1'
#
loop_
_entity.id
_entity.type
_entity.pdbx_description
1 polymer ?
#
loop_
_entity_poly.entity_id
_entity_poly.type
_entity_poly.pdbx_seq_one_letter_code
_entity_poly.pdbx_strand_id
1 'polypeptide(L)'
;MSQYSIQQSLGNASGVAVSPINADATLSTGVALNSSLWAGIGVFARGKPFTVLAVTESNYEDVLGEPLKPSSGSQFEPIRHVYEAIQQTSGYVVRAVPDDAKFPIIMFDESGEPAYSALPYGSRIGN
;
A
#
# COMPACT_ATOMS: atom_id res chain seq x y z
N MET A 1 -9.97 27.65 13.82
CA MET A 1 -8.76 26.81 13.80
C MET A 1 -9.20 25.39 13.56
N SER A 2 -9.12 24.89 12.32
CA SER A 2 -9.62 23.56 11.95
C SER A 2 -8.63 22.50 12.44
N GLN A 3 -9.12 21.56 13.25
CA GLN A 3 -8.35 20.46 13.81
C GLN A 3 -8.18 19.36 12.76
N TYR A 4 -7.02 19.34 12.08
CA TYR A 4 -6.64 18.22 11.22
C TYR A 4 -6.27 17.01 12.10
N SER A 5 -7.27 16.17 12.40
CA SER A 5 -7.04 14.86 13.02
C SER A 5 -6.43 13.92 11.98
N ILE A 6 -5.17 13.54 12.18
CA ILE A 6 -4.50 12.53 11.34
C ILE A 6 -5.10 11.17 11.70
N GLN A 7 -5.81 10.54 10.76
CA GLN A 7 -6.25 9.14 10.94
C GLN A 7 -5.02 8.24 11.01
N GLN A 8 -4.65 7.83 12.22
CA GLN A 8 -3.67 6.78 12.48
C GLN A 8 -4.33 5.44 12.18
N SER A 9 -3.87 4.74 11.14
CA SER A 9 -4.23 3.33 10.92
C SER A 9 -3.15 2.45 11.57
N LEU A 10 -3.35 2.07 12.82
CA LEU A 10 -2.58 1.03 13.49
C LEU A 10 -3.01 -0.33 12.91
N GLY A 11 -2.24 -0.85 11.94
CA GLY A 11 -2.37 -2.25 11.54
C GLY A 11 -1.82 -3.15 12.64
N ASN A 12 -2.57 -4.18 13.04
CA ASN A 12 -2.11 -5.18 14.01
C ASN A 12 -1.07 -6.12 13.35
N ALA A 13 0.11 -5.61 13.05
CA ALA A 13 1.30 -6.41 12.79
C ALA A 13 2.28 -6.11 13.93
N SER A 14 2.47 -7.07 14.82
CA SER A 14 3.36 -6.95 15.99
C SER A 14 4.75 -6.49 15.55
N GLY A 15 5.16 -5.29 15.99
CA GLY A 15 6.57 -4.87 16.02
C GLY A 15 6.99 -3.71 15.11
N VAL A 16 6.16 -3.22 14.18
CA VAL A 16 6.59 -2.16 13.24
C VAL A 16 5.56 -1.04 13.11
N ALA A 17 5.93 0.17 13.53
CA ALA A 17 5.15 1.39 13.29
C ALA A 17 5.73 2.17 12.11
N VAL A 18 4.90 2.40 11.09
CA VAL A 18 5.19 3.32 9.98
C VAL A 18 4.44 4.62 10.24
N SER A 19 5.16 5.69 10.55
CA SER A 19 4.60 7.02 10.83
C SER A 19 5.24 8.09 9.95
N PRO A 20 4.55 9.19 9.63
CA PRO A 20 5.19 10.36 9.03
C PRO A 20 6.30 10.88 9.97
N ILE A 21 7.39 11.42 9.41
CA ILE A 21 8.55 11.90 10.17
C ILE A 21 8.07 12.94 11.20
N ASN A 22 8.07 12.56 12.47
CA ASN A 22 7.82 13.43 13.61
C ASN A 22 8.98 13.27 14.58
N ALA A 23 9.82 14.31 14.68
CA ALA A 23 11.03 14.31 15.48
C ALA A 23 10.76 14.10 16.99
N ASP A 24 9.55 14.40 17.46
CA ASP A 24 9.16 14.28 18.87
C ASP A 24 8.48 12.95 19.20
N ALA A 25 8.16 12.13 18.18
CA ALA A 25 7.46 10.85 18.34
C ALA A 25 8.31 9.67 17.86
N THR A 26 9.57 9.62 18.32
CA THR A 26 10.37 8.39 18.25
C THR A 26 9.83 7.39 19.28
N LEU A 27 8.60 6.93 19.07
CA LEU A 27 7.98 5.92 19.90
C LEU A 27 8.73 4.62 19.64
N SER A 28 9.53 4.22 20.62
CA SER A 28 10.13 2.89 20.72
C SER A 28 9.02 1.83 20.70
N THR A 29 8.61 1.38 19.51
CA THR A 29 7.81 0.17 19.38
C THR A 29 8.72 -1.02 19.63
N GLY A 30 8.50 -1.66 20.78
CA GLY A 30 9.28 -2.79 21.24
C GLY A 30 9.27 -3.97 20.26
N VAL A 31 10.44 -4.61 20.20
CA VAL A 31 10.68 -6.01 19.86
C VAL A 31 10.50 -6.40 18.38
N ALA A 32 11.45 -5.94 17.57
CA ALA A 32 12.06 -6.72 16.49
C ALA A 32 13.58 -6.44 16.44
N LEU A 33 14.24 -6.44 17.61
CA LEU A 33 15.63 -5.98 17.76
C LEU A 33 16.69 -6.82 17.00
N ASN A 34 16.30 -7.92 16.35
CA ASN A 34 17.22 -8.81 15.63
C ASN A 34 16.86 -9.05 14.15
N SER A 35 15.87 -8.36 13.57
CA SER A 35 15.63 -8.43 12.12
C SER A 35 15.66 -7.05 11.50
N SER A 36 16.68 -6.78 10.67
CA SER A 36 16.64 -5.63 9.76
C SER A 36 15.43 -5.77 8.85
N LEU A 37 14.63 -4.71 8.71
CA LEU A 37 13.51 -4.64 7.78
C LEU A 37 13.79 -3.53 6.78
N TRP A 38 13.24 -3.65 5.57
CA TRP A 38 13.32 -2.60 4.55
C TRP A 38 11.93 -1.99 4.29
N ALA A 39 11.91 -0.78 3.76
CA ALA A 39 10.70 -0.11 3.33
C ALA A 39 10.90 0.58 1.98
N GLY A 40 9.86 0.60 1.14
CA GLY A 40 9.92 1.19 -0.19
C GLY A 40 8.61 1.83 -0.65
N ILE A 41 8.70 2.65 -1.69
CA ILE A 41 7.55 3.26 -2.37
C ILE A 41 7.70 2.96 -3.85
N GLY A 42 6.62 2.59 -4.52
CA GLY A 42 6.67 2.25 -5.94
C GLY A 42 5.32 2.19 -6.60
N VAL A 43 5.33 2.10 -7.93
CA VAL A 43 4.15 1.77 -8.73
C VAL A 43 4.10 0.25 -8.87
N PHE A 44 2.95 -0.32 -8.57
CA PHE A 44 2.70 -1.76 -8.63
C PHE A 44 1.38 -2.05 -9.35
N ALA A 45 1.25 -3.25 -9.92
CA ALA A 45 0.06 -3.67 -10.65
C ALA A 45 -1.16 -3.83 -9.71
N ARG A 46 -0.92 -4.33 -8.50
CA ARG A 46 -1.91 -4.58 -7.44
C ARG A 46 -1.45 -3.96 -6.12
N GLY A 47 -2.34 -3.99 -5.14
CA GLY A 47 -2.14 -3.46 -3.80
C GLY A 47 -3.01 -2.23 -3.58
N LYS A 48 -3.50 -2.06 -2.35
CA LYS A 48 -4.31 -0.89 -1.99
C LYS A 48 -3.42 0.36 -2.02
N PRO A 49 -3.72 1.36 -2.87
CA PRO A 49 -2.89 2.56 -2.95
C PRO A 49 -2.85 3.33 -1.64
N PHE A 50 -1.73 4.02 -1.40
CA PHE A 50 -1.53 4.89 -0.23
C PHE A 50 -1.73 4.20 1.12
N THR A 51 -1.52 2.88 1.16
CA THR A 51 -1.53 2.09 2.39
C THR A 51 -0.25 1.29 2.51
N VAL A 52 0.15 1.00 3.74
CA VAL A 52 1.32 0.17 4.04
C VAL A 52 0.96 -1.29 3.77
N LEU A 53 1.69 -1.91 2.85
CA LEU A 53 1.55 -3.32 2.47
C LEU A 53 2.76 -4.09 3.00
N ALA A 54 2.52 -5.11 3.81
CA ALA A 54 3.55 -6.02 4.27
C ALA A 54 3.87 -7.04 3.18
N VAL A 55 5.15 -7.21 2.85
CA VAL A 55 5.61 -8.13 1.81
C VAL A 55 6.73 -9.04 2.32
N THR A 56 6.65 -10.29 1.90
CA THR A 56 7.57 -11.38 2.19
C THR A 56 7.90 -12.11 0.89
N GLU A 57 8.91 -12.98 0.92
CA GLU A 57 9.25 -13.82 -0.23
C GLU A 57 8.06 -14.63 -0.75
N SER A 58 7.20 -15.11 0.16
CA SER A 58 6.07 -15.97 -0.18
C SER A 58 4.81 -15.25 -0.66
N ASN A 59 4.72 -13.92 -0.55
CA ASN A 59 3.46 -13.20 -0.81
C ASN A 59 3.59 -11.96 -1.71
N TYR A 60 4.81 -11.54 -2.09
CA TYR A 60 4.98 -10.23 -2.72
C TYR A 60 4.22 -10.10 -4.05
N GLU A 61 4.14 -11.15 -4.87
CA GLU A 61 3.37 -11.13 -6.12
C GLU A 61 1.85 -11.18 -5.89
N ASP A 62 1.39 -11.86 -4.84
CA ASP A 62 -0.03 -11.86 -4.48
C ASP A 62 -0.50 -10.46 -4.06
N VAL A 63 0.37 -9.74 -3.33
CA VAL A 63 0.11 -8.40 -2.80
C VAL A 63 0.29 -7.33 -3.87
N LEU A 64 1.38 -7.38 -4.66
CA LEU A 64 1.80 -6.33 -5.58
C LEU A 64 1.44 -6.61 -7.05
N GLY A 65 1.03 -7.85 -7.35
CA GLY A 65 0.70 -8.30 -8.69
C GLY A 65 1.94 -8.61 -9.54
N GLU A 66 1.69 -9.03 -10.77
CA GLU A 66 2.73 -9.36 -11.73
C GLU A 66 3.62 -8.14 -12.06
N PRO A 67 4.90 -8.36 -12.38
CA PRO A 67 5.80 -7.30 -12.81
C PRO A 67 5.26 -6.52 -14.02
N LEU A 68 5.34 -5.19 -13.94
CA LEU A 68 5.02 -4.33 -15.07
C LEU A 68 6.07 -4.54 -16.18
N LYS A 69 5.62 -4.61 -17.43
CA LYS A 69 6.51 -4.82 -18.57
C LYS A 69 7.38 -3.57 -18.81
N PRO A 70 8.67 -3.70 -19.16
CA PRO A 70 9.53 -2.55 -19.45
C PRO A 70 9.01 -1.63 -20.56
N SER A 71 8.25 -2.20 -21.51
CA SER A 71 7.57 -1.46 -22.57
C SER A 71 6.55 -0.43 -22.06
N SER A 72 6.08 -0.58 -20.82
CA SER A 72 5.09 0.30 -20.19
C SER A 72 5.70 1.54 -19.53
N GLY A 73 7.02 1.76 -19.67
CA GLY A 73 7.75 2.89 -19.09
C GLY A 73 8.51 2.53 -17.82
N SER A 74 9.24 3.48 -17.21
CA SER A 74 10.19 3.26 -16.10
C SER A 74 9.61 2.69 -14.79
N GLN A 75 8.30 2.47 -14.74
CA GLN A 75 7.57 1.95 -13.59
C GLN A 75 7.77 0.44 -13.37
N PHE A 76 8.54 -0.26 -14.22
CA PHE A 76 8.85 -1.68 -14.07
C PHE A 76 9.90 -1.98 -12.98
N GLU A 77 10.72 -1.00 -12.62
CA GLU A 77 11.86 -1.20 -11.71
C GLU A 77 11.51 -1.44 -10.22
N PRO A 78 10.48 -0.81 -9.63
CA PRO A 78 10.20 -0.95 -8.21
C PRO A 78 10.00 -2.40 -7.75
N ILE A 79 9.31 -3.23 -8.53
CA ILE A 79 9.07 -4.63 -8.14
C ILE A 79 10.36 -5.47 -8.20
N ARG A 80 11.32 -5.11 -9.07
CA ARG A 80 12.64 -5.75 -9.08
C ARG A 80 13.43 -5.40 -7.81
N HIS A 81 13.39 -4.14 -7.35
CA HIS A 81 13.99 -3.77 -6.06
C HIS A 81 13.33 -4.51 -4.89
N VAL A 82 12.00 -4.66 -4.92
CA VAL A 82 11.28 -5.46 -3.92
C VAL A 82 11.76 -6.91 -3.95
N TYR A 83 11.85 -7.51 -5.14
CA TYR A 83 12.34 -8.88 -5.31
C TYR A 83 13.75 -9.08 -4.75
N GLU A 84 14.68 -8.15 -5.00
CA GLU A 84 16.04 -8.22 -4.45
C GLU A 84 16.04 -8.09 -2.91
N ALA A 85 15.20 -7.21 -2.36
CA ALA A 85 15.14 -6.94 -0.93
C ALA A 85 14.48 -8.09 -0.13
N ILE A 86 13.41 -8.70 -0.66
CA ILE A 86 12.71 -9.83 -0.01
C ILE A 86 13.55 -11.09 0.09
N GLN A 87 14.59 -11.27 -0.74
CA GLN A 87 15.54 -12.39 -0.60
C GLN A 87 16.35 -12.31 0.69
N GLN A 88 16.51 -11.12 1.28
CA GLN A 88 17.31 -10.90 2.48
C GLN A 88 16.44 -10.81 3.73
N THR A 89 15.31 -10.10 3.63
CA THR A 89 14.40 -9.90 4.76
C THR A 89 13.03 -9.39 4.29
N SER A 90 12.01 -9.58 5.11
CA SER A 90 10.67 -9.04 4.87
C SER A 90 10.67 -7.51 4.96
N GLY A 91 9.68 -6.87 4.35
CA GLY A 91 9.59 -5.42 4.35
C GLY A 91 8.21 -4.88 4.09
N TYR A 92 8.14 -3.57 3.91
CA TYR A 92 6.90 -2.85 3.70
C TYR A 92 6.97 -1.98 2.46
N VAL A 93 5.89 -1.94 1.69
CA VAL A 93 5.78 -1.05 0.54
C VAL A 93 4.51 -0.24 0.56
N VAL A 94 4.59 0.97 -0.01
CA VAL A 94 3.40 1.78 -0.31
C VAL A 94 3.28 1.87 -1.82
N ARG A 95 2.11 1.48 -2.33
CA ARG A 95 1.76 1.66 -3.74
C ARG A 95 1.38 3.12 -4.01
N ALA A 96 2.16 3.77 -4.86
CA ALA A 96 1.84 5.08 -5.42
C ALA A 96 1.01 4.92 -6.71
N VAL A 97 0.01 5.77 -6.86
CA VAL A 97 -0.81 5.89 -8.08
C VAL A 97 -0.93 7.37 -8.43
N PRO A 98 -1.23 7.72 -9.70
CA PRO A 98 -1.60 9.08 -10.10
C PRO A 98 -2.74 9.64 -9.24
N ASP A 99 -2.81 10.96 -9.11
CA ASP A 99 -3.84 11.66 -8.34
C ASP A 99 -5.25 11.49 -8.95
N ASP A 100 -5.33 11.34 -10.26
CA ASP A 100 -6.56 11.08 -11.02
C ASP A 100 -6.98 9.60 -11.05
N ALA A 101 -6.22 8.70 -10.42
CA ALA A 101 -6.51 7.27 -10.41
C ALA A 101 -7.81 6.95 -9.64
N LYS A 102 -8.64 6.09 -10.24
CA LYS A 102 -9.95 5.68 -9.69
C LYS A 102 -10.06 4.16 -9.63
N PHE A 103 -10.83 3.66 -8.66
CA PHE A 103 -11.21 2.25 -8.64
C PHE A 103 -12.58 2.06 -9.33
N PRO A 104 -12.72 1.04 -10.21
CA PRO A 104 -14.00 0.73 -10.83
C PRO A 104 -14.95 0.12 -9.79
N ILE A 105 -16.22 0.49 -9.89
CA ILE A 105 -17.30 -0.02 -9.05
C ILE A 105 -18.41 -0.53 -9.94
N ILE A 106 -18.89 -1.72 -9.61
CA ILE A 106 -20.11 -2.30 -10.17
C ILE A 106 -21.11 -2.37 -9.02
N MET A 107 -22.23 -1.66 -9.16
CA MET A 107 -23.37 -1.73 -8.24
C MET A 107 -24.50 -2.48 -8.90
N PHE A 108 -25.28 -3.23 -8.13
CA PHE A 108 -26.48 -3.90 -8.62
C PHE A 108 -27.70 -3.26 -7.96
N ASP A 109 -28.73 -2.96 -8.73
CA ASP A 109 -30.02 -2.54 -8.18
C ASP A 109 -30.85 -3.74 -7.71
N GLU A 110 -32.04 -3.49 -7.15
CA GLU A 110 -32.96 -4.54 -6.68
C GLU A 110 -33.44 -5.47 -7.80
N SER A 111 -33.32 -5.04 -9.07
CA SER A 111 -33.66 -5.83 -10.25
C SER A 111 -32.47 -6.63 -10.79
N GLY A 112 -31.28 -6.47 -10.21
CA GLY A 112 -30.04 -7.13 -10.63
C GLY A 112 -29.34 -6.47 -11.82
N GLU A 113 -29.73 -5.27 -12.21
CA GLU A 113 -29.10 -4.54 -13.32
C GLU A 113 -27.78 -3.89 -12.87
N PRO A 114 -26.68 -4.09 -13.62
CA PRO A 114 -25.38 -3.56 -13.24
C PRO A 114 -25.24 -2.07 -13.62
N ALA A 115 -24.94 -1.23 -12.63
CA ALA A 115 -24.51 0.15 -12.80
C ALA A 115 -22.99 0.28 -12.60
N TYR A 116 -22.32 0.83 -13.60
CA TYR A 116 -20.86 1.04 -13.60
C TYR A 116 -20.52 2.46 -13.18
N SER A 117 -19.58 2.60 -12.23
CA SER A 117 -19.04 3.90 -11.82
C SER A 117 -17.57 3.77 -11.45
N ALA A 118 -16.91 4.89 -11.16
CA ALA A 118 -15.52 4.89 -10.69
C ALA A 118 -15.34 5.96 -9.61
N LEU A 119 -14.72 5.59 -8.48
CA LEU A 119 -14.46 6.51 -7.38
C LEU A 119 -12.96 6.79 -7.21
N PRO A 120 -12.57 8.02 -6.85
CA PRO A 120 -11.21 8.32 -6.42
C PRO A 120 -10.80 7.50 -5.20
N TYR A 121 -9.53 7.14 -5.10
CA TYR A 121 -8.99 6.51 -3.89
C TYR A 121 -9.17 7.42 -2.66
N GLY A 122 -9.61 6.85 -1.54
CA GLY A 122 -9.92 7.59 -0.30
C GLY A 122 -11.38 8.04 -0.15
N SER A 123 -12.22 7.84 -1.18
CA SER A 123 -13.67 8.10 -1.09
C SER A 123 -14.34 7.11 -0.11
N ARG A 124 -15.19 7.62 0.79
CA ARG A 124 -16.05 6.76 1.64
C ARG A 124 -17.26 6.30 0.82
N ILE A 125 -17.51 5.00 0.79
CA ILE A 125 -18.79 4.46 0.31
C ILE A 125 -19.77 4.60 1.47
N GLY A 126 -20.81 5.42 1.29
CA GLY A 126 -21.84 5.64 2.30
C GLY A 126 -22.67 4.37 2.52
N ASN A 127 -23.17 4.21 3.75
CA ASN A 127 -24.17 3.20 4.11
C ASN A 127 -25.52 3.52 3.46
#